data_AF-A0A930SKN6-F1
#
_entry.id   AF-A0A930SKN6-F1
#
_cell.length_a   1.000
_cell.length_b   1.000
_cell.length_c   1.000
_cell.angle_alpha   90.00
_cell.angle_beta   90.00
_cell.angle_gamma   90.00
#
_symmetry.space_group_name_H-M   'P 1'
#
loop_
_entity.id
_entity.type
_entity.pdbx_description
1 polymer ?
#
loop_
_entity_poly.entity_id
_entity_poly.type
_entity_poly.pdbx_seq_one_letter_code
_entity_poly.pdbx_strand_id
1 'polypeptide(L)'
;MGPKRAYLVDWEWAEIGSPAGDLGHFLSPVTICRRQGYRMPATDRQFFLEAYYAALGDAALAKTMRLHFAAFGAFPALRSLCWTAGYWVTANRWYAEHDGASATERQRRWQDSRQRFPQLWAEVMALLEEPLP
;
A
#
# COMPACT_ATOMS: atom_id res chain seq x y z
N MET A 1 24.53 7.73 -17.65
CA MET A 1 23.26 7.94 -16.91
C MET A 1 22.13 7.93 -17.92
N GLY A 2 21.32 6.85 -17.97
CA GLY A 2 20.19 6.74 -18.91
C GLY A 2 18.99 7.60 -18.48
N PRO A 3 17.98 7.79 -19.35
CA PRO A 3 16.86 8.68 -19.06
C PRO A 3 16.06 8.15 -17.87
N LYS A 4 15.76 9.02 -16.90
CA LYS A 4 14.91 8.73 -15.73
C LYS A 4 13.50 8.35 -16.20
N ARG A 5 13.27 7.08 -16.50
CA ARG A 5 11.96 6.54 -16.87
C ARG A 5 11.58 5.49 -15.83
N ALA A 6 10.34 5.60 -15.34
CA ALA A 6 9.70 4.57 -14.54
C ALA A 6 8.69 3.84 -15.41
N TYR A 7 8.53 2.54 -15.17
CA TYR A 7 7.59 1.69 -15.88
C TYR A 7 6.74 0.94 -14.85
N LEU A 8 5.44 0.85 -15.11
CA LEU A 8 4.54 -0.04 -14.36
C LEU A 8 4.55 -1.41 -15.03
N VAL A 9 4.89 -2.43 -14.26
CA VAL A 9 4.97 -3.84 -14.68
C VAL A 9 4.05 -4.68 -13.78
N ASP A 10 3.99 -6.00 -14.00
CA ASP A 10 3.18 -6.94 -13.21
C ASP A 10 1.66 -6.64 -13.23
N TRP A 11 1.08 -6.60 -14.43
CA TRP A 11 -0.36 -6.35 -14.68
C TRP A 11 -1.26 -7.58 -14.43
N GLU A 12 -0.76 -8.61 -13.74
CA GLU A 12 -1.49 -9.87 -13.48
C GLU A 12 -2.77 -9.70 -12.64
N TRP A 13 -2.89 -8.59 -11.90
CA TRP A 13 -4.06 -8.21 -11.10
C TRP A 13 -4.70 -6.89 -11.57
N ALA A 14 -4.53 -6.53 -12.85
CA ALA A 14 -5.13 -5.33 -13.40
C ALA A 14 -6.66 -5.48 -13.50
N GLU A 15 -7.40 -4.58 -12.85
CA GLU A 15 -8.85 -4.59 -12.82
C GLU A 15 -9.42 -3.23 -13.25
N ILE A 16 -10.56 -3.25 -13.96
CA ILE A 16 -11.31 -2.02 -14.25
C ILE A 16 -12.02 -1.60 -12.97
N GLY A 17 -11.64 -0.45 -12.41
CA GLY A 17 -12.20 0.05 -11.17
C GLY A 17 -11.99 1.55 -10.99
N SER A 18 -12.37 2.05 -9.81
CA SER A 18 -12.12 3.45 -9.46
C SER A 18 -10.61 3.69 -9.34
N PRO A 19 -10.04 4.69 -10.04
CA PRO A 19 -8.62 5.03 -9.91
C PRO A 19 -8.24 5.40 -8.47
N ALA A 20 -9.21 5.84 -7.65
CA ALA A 20 -8.99 6.14 -6.24
C ALA A 20 -8.57 4.92 -5.42
N GLY A 21 -9.00 3.71 -5.83
CA GLY A 21 -8.57 2.47 -5.21
C GLY A 21 -7.10 2.17 -5.48
N ASP A 22 -6.65 2.38 -6.72
CA ASP A 22 -5.25 2.20 -7.11
C ASP A 22 -4.34 3.25 -6.45
N LEU A 23 -4.77 4.51 -6.44
CA LEU A 23 -4.09 5.59 -5.73
C LEU A 23 -3.97 5.30 -4.22
N GLY A 24 -5.04 4.79 -3.60
CA GLY A 24 -5.05 4.34 -2.21
C GLY A 24 -4.12 3.17 -1.95
N HIS A 25 -4.05 2.22 -2.88
CA HIS A 25 -3.11 1.10 -2.77
C HIS A 25 -1.66 1.56 -2.87
N PHE A 26 -1.33 2.46 -3.80
CA PHE A 26 0.01 3.01 -3.96
C PHE A 26 0.49 3.78 -2.73
N LEU A 27 -0.37 4.65 -2.18
CA LEU A 27 -0.06 5.49 -1.01
C LEU A 27 -0.23 4.76 0.33
N SER A 28 -0.64 3.49 0.31
CA SER A 28 -0.84 2.69 1.52
C SER A 28 0.47 2.47 2.27
N PRO A 29 0.46 2.61 3.62
CA PRO A 29 1.56 2.20 4.48
C PRO A 29 2.01 0.75 4.25
N VAL A 30 1.07 -0.14 3.90
CA VAL A 30 1.34 -1.57 3.64
C VAL A 30 2.18 -1.75 2.38
N THR A 31 2.02 -0.87 1.39
CA THR A 31 2.79 -0.87 0.14
C THR A 31 4.15 -0.19 0.34
N ILE A 32 4.16 0.97 0.98
CA ILE A 32 5.35 1.80 1.19
C ILE A 32 6.37 1.12 2.11
N CYS A 33 5.91 0.49 3.20
CA CYS A 33 6.78 -0.15 4.19
C CYS A 33 7.46 -1.43 3.68
N ARG A 34 7.19 -1.88 2.43
CA ARG A 34 7.98 -2.94 1.77
C ARG A 34 9.44 -2.53 1.62
N ARG A 35 9.71 -1.23 1.45
CA ARG A 35 11.07 -0.71 1.54
C ARG A 35 11.44 -0.57 3.02
N GLN A 36 12.35 -1.40 3.48
CA GLN A 36 12.76 -1.41 4.89
C GLN A 36 13.29 -0.04 5.33
N GLY A 37 12.78 0.46 6.46
CA GLY A 37 13.21 1.72 7.05
C GLY A 37 12.67 2.96 6.34
N TYR A 38 11.85 2.80 5.29
CA TYR A 38 11.24 3.92 4.60
C TYR A 38 9.81 4.15 5.07
N ARG A 39 9.53 5.42 5.38
CA ARG A 39 8.19 5.97 5.62
C ARG A 39 8.05 7.14 4.67
N MET A 40 6.91 7.25 4.01
CA MET A 40 6.64 8.37 3.12
C MET A 40 6.38 9.63 3.96
N PRO A 41 7.19 10.69 3.82
CA PRO A 41 6.90 11.96 4.45
C PRO A 41 5.56 12.54 3.97
N ALA A 42 4.88 13.30 4.83
CA ALA A 42 3.64 13.98 4.45
C ALA A 42 3.84 14.94 3.26
N THR A 43 5.00 15.59 3.18
CA THR A 43 5.39 16.46 2.05
C THR A 43 5.48 15.69 0.74
N ASP A 44 6.02 14.48 0.76
CA ASP A 44 6.18 13.64 -0.43
C ASP A 44 4.83 13.07 -0.86
N ARG A 45 3.97 12.70 0.09
CA ARG A 45 2.57 12.33 -0.18
C ARG A 45 1.83 13.47 -0.88
N GLN A 46 1.94 14.68 -0.34
CA GLN A 46 1.28 15.85 -0.90
C GLN A 46 1.81 16.16 -2.30
N PHE A 47 3.13 16.16 -2.48
CA PHE A 47 3.78 16.34 -3.77
C PHE A 47 3.29 15.32 -4.80
N PHE A 48 3.22 14.03 -4.42
CA PHE A 48 2.73 12.97 -5.29
C PHE A 48 1.28 13.20 -5.70
N LEU A 49 0.40 13.51 -4.75
CA LEU A 49 -1.01 13.78 -5.02
C LEU A 49 -1.19 14.98 -5.96
N GLU A 50 -0.47 16.06 -5.73
CA GLU A 50 -0.50 17.25 -6.60
C GLU A 50 -0.03 16.93 -8.02
N ALA A 51 1.09 16.21 -8.16
CA ALA A 51 1.59 15.77 -9.46
C ALA A 51 0.60 14.83 -10.16
N TYR A 52 0.00 13.90 -9.44
CA TYR A 52 -1.01 12.98 -9.97
C TYR A 52 -2.24 13.73 -10.49
N TYR A 53 -2.80 14.65 -9.69
CA TYR A 53 -3.97 15.43 -10.10
C TYR A 53 -3.67 16.38 -11.26
N ALA A 54 -2.49 16.98 -11.30
CA ALA A 54 -2.07 17.81 -12.43
C ALA A 54 -1.92 17.01 -13.72
N ALA A 55 -1.40 15.77 -13.64
CA ALA A 55 -1.20 14.89 -14.78
C ALA A 55 -2.51 14.41 -15.44
N LEU A 56 -3.64 14.46 -14.74
CA LEU A 56 -4.95 14.13 -15.31
C LEU A 56 -5.37 15.09 -16.43
N GLY A 57 -4.84 16.33 -16.45
CA GLY A 57 -5.13 17.32 -17.48
C GLY A 57 -6.59 17.83 -17.52
N ASP A 58 -7.44 17.40 -16.58
CA ASP A 58 -8.85 17.75 -16.49
C ASP A 58 -9.20 18.12 -15.04
N ALA A 59 -9.63 19.37 -14.84
CA ALA A 59 -9.94 19.92 -13.52
C ALA A 59 -11.19 19.28 -12.88
N ALA A 60 -12.20 18.93 -13.69
CA ALA A 60 -13.41 18.28 -13.19
C ALA A 60 -13.10 16.83 -12.77
N LEU A 61 -12.31 16.11 -13.57
CA LEU A 61 -11.83 14.79 -13.21
C LEU A 61 -10.96 14.81 -11.95
N ALA A 62 -10.03 15.75 -11.85
CA ALA A 62 -9.19 15.92 -10.66
C ALA A 62 -10.02 16.20 -9.40
N LYS A 63 -11.06 17.03 -9.51
CA LYS A 63 -11.99 17.29 -8.41
C LYS A 63 -12.73 16.02 -7.97
N THR A 64 -13.31 15.29 -8.91
CA THR A 64 -13.99 14.00 -8.64
C THR A 64 -13.03 13.00 -7.99
N MET A 65 -11.80 12.92 -8.50
CA MET A 65 -10.77 12.03 -7.99
C MET A 65 -10.36 12.36 -6.55
N ARG A 66 -10.25 13.65 -6.19
CA ARG A 66 -10.00 14.09 -4.80
C ARG A 66 -11.10 13.62 -3.86
N LEU A 67 -12.36 13.79 -4.25
CA LEU A 67 -13.52 13.36 -3.46
C LEU A 67 -13.53 11.83 -3.28
N HIS A 68 -13.32 11.08 -4.36
CA HIS A 68 -13.28 9.61 -4.30
C HIS A 68 -12.10 9.11 -3.47
N PHE A 69 -10.92 9.71 -3.62
CA PHE A 69 -9.74 9.33 -2.84
C PHE A 69 -9.94 9.62 -1.35
N ALA A 70 -10.51 10.76 -1.00
CA ALA A 70 -10.83 11.06 0.40
C ALA A 70 -11.86 10.07 0.98
N ALA A 71 -12.90 9.73 0.21
CA ALA A 71 -13.95 8.81 0.66
C ALA A 71 -13.48 7.35 0.76
N PHE A 72 -12.61 6.89 -0.15
CA PHE A 72 -12.34 5.47 -0.32
C PHE A 72 -10.85 5.07 -0.25
N GLY A 73 -9.92 6.02 -0.28
CA GLY A 73 -8.48 5.78 -0.43
C GLY A 73 -7.86 4.97 0.72
N ALA A 74 -8.48 4.97 1.89
CA ALA A 74 -8.04 4.19 3.05
C ALA A 74 -8.41 2.69 2.97
N PHE A 75 -9.49 2.32 2.28
CA PHE A 75 -9.96 0.92 2.22
C PHE A 75 -8.99 -0.06 1.53
N PRO A 76 -8.27 0.33 0.45
CA PRO A 76 -7.20 -0.51 -0.08
C PRO A 76 -6.12 -0.86 0.94
N ALA A 77 -5.79 0.07 1.85
CA ALA A 77 -4.84 -0.17 2.94
C ALA A 77 -5.41 -1.14 3.96
N LEU A 78 -6.68 -0.97 4.36
CA LEU A 78 -7.40 -1.90 5.26
C LEU A 78 -7.46 -3.32 4.68
N ARG A 79 -7.85 -3.46 3.41
CA ARG A 79 -7.88 -4.75 2.71
C ARG A 79 -6.51 -5.42 2.73
N SER A 80 -5.45 -4.65 2.48
CA SER A 80 -4.07 -5.14 2.45
C SER A 80 -3.58 -5.55 3.85
N LEU A 81 -4.02 -4.85 4.90
CA LEU A 81 -3.75 -5.22 6.29
C LEU A 81 -4.42 -6.56 6.65
N CYS A 82 -5.70 -6.74 6.28
CA CYS A 82 -6.42 -8.00 6.46
C CYS A 82 -5.77 -9.16 5.69
N TRP A 83 -5.34 -8.91 4.44
CA TRP A 83 -4.62 -9.90 3.65
C TRP A 83 -3.30 -10.30 4.32
N THR A 84 -2.56 -9.33 4.87
CA THR A 84 -1.30 -9.60 5.61
C THR A 84 -1.55 -10.51 6.81
N ALA A 85 -2.60 -10.23 7.59
CA ALA A 85 -2.98 -11.08 8.73
C ALA A 85 -3.39 -12.50 8.27
N GLY A 86 -4.17 -12.62 7.19
CA GLY A 86 -4.53 -13.90 6.60
C GLY A 86 -3.33 -14.70 6.09
N TYR A 87 -2.38 -14.03 5.43
CA TYR A 87 -1.15 -14.65 4.93
C TYR A 87 -0.35 -15.30 6.06
N TRP A 88 -0.31 -14.71 7.25
CA TRP A 88 0.37 -15.30 8.40
C TRP A 88 -0.24 -16.62 8.85
N VAL A 89 -1.56 -16.78 8.79
CA VAL A 89 -2.22 -18.05 9.12
C VAL A 89 -1.76 -19.14 8.15
N THR A 90 -1.75 -18.83 6.86
CA THR A 90 -1.30 -19.75 5.81
C THR A 90 0.19 -20.07 5.93
N ALA A 91 1.03 -19.05 6.12
CA ALA A 91 2.47 -19.18 6.27
C ALA A 91 2.84 -20.04 7.50
N ASN A 92 2.18 -19.83 8.64
CA ASN A 92 2.43 -20.64 9.84
C ASN A 92 2.11 -22.12 9.63
N ARG A 93 1.01 -22.44 8.92
CA ARG A 93 0.66 -23.83 8.61
C ARG A 93 1.69 -24.46 7.67
N TRP A 94 2.07 -23.73 6.62
CA TRP A 94 2.96 -24.28 5.59
C TRP A 94 4.40 -24.46 6.08
N TYR A 95 4.96 -23.49 6.81
CA TYR A 95 6.34 -23.56 7.30
C TYR A 95 6.51 -24.39 8.58
N ALA A 96 5.43 -24.90 9.19
CA ALA A 96 5.53 -25.87 10.28
C ALA A 96 6.02 -27.24 9.78
N GLU A 97 5.80 -27.54 8.50
CA GLU A 97 6.03 -28.86 7.89
C GLU A 97 7.26 -28.90 6.96
N HIS A 98 7.97 -27.77 6.81
CA HIS A 98 9.08 -27.64 5.85
C HIS A 98 10.34 -27.15 6.56
N ASP A 99 11.45 -27.89 6.40
CA ASP A 99 12.79 -27.51 6.84
C ASP A 99 13.64 -27.00 5.67
N GLY A 100 14.60 -26.10 5.95
CA GLY A 100 15.54 -25.54 4.98
C GLY A 100 15.68 -24.01 5.02
N ALA A 101 16.75 -23.50 4.41
CA ALA A 101 17.13 -22.08 4.49
C ALA A 101 16.05 -21.11 3.98
N SER A 102 15.28 -21.51 2.96
CA SER A 102 14.14 -20.73 2.43
C SER A 102 13.02 -20.62 3.47
N ALA A 103 12.68 -21.73 4.14
CA ALA A 103 11.66 -21.76 5.18
C ALA A 103 12.10 -20.89 6.37
N THR A 104 13.36 -20.97 6.80
CA THR A 104 13.94 -20.14 7.87
C THR A 104 13.86 -18.64 7.55
N GLU A 105 14.25 -18.21 6.36
CA GLU A 105 14.18 -16.80 5.96
C GLU A 105 12.72 -16.29 5.89
N ARG A 106 11.79 -17.12 5.41
CA ARG A 106 10.37 -16.77 5.35
C ARG A 106 9.73 -16.70 6.74
N GLN A 107 10.10 -17.60 7.65
CA GLN A 107 9.72 -17.52 9.07
C GLN A 107 10.26 -16.25 9.72
N ARG A 108 11.52 -15.87 9.45
CA ARG A 108 12.10 -14.61 9.95
C ARG A 108 11.33 -13.38 9.46
N ARG A 109 11.06 -13.29 8.14
CA ARG A 109 10.24 -12.20 7.57
C ARG A 109 8.83 -12.14 8.15
N TRP A 110 8.24 -13.30 8.41
CA TRP A 110 6.95 -13.41 9.08
C TRP A 110 7.01 -12.85 10.51
N GLN A 111 8.01 -13.23 11.31
CA GLN A 111 8.21 -12.71 12.66
C GLN A 111 8.41 -11.19 12.66
N ASP A 112 9.26 -10.67 11.77
CA ASP A 112 9.52 -9.23 11.60
C ASP A 112 8.22 -8.47 11.24
N SER A 113 7.43 -9.01 10.30
CA SER A 113 6.14 -8.44 9.91
C SER A 113 5.16 -8.42 11.08
N ARG A 114 5.12 -9.48 11.90
CA ARG A 114 4.25 -9.57 13.08
C ARG A 114 4.61 -8.53 14.14
N GLN A 115 5.90 -8.30 14.38
CA GLN A 115 6.36 -7.29 15.33
C GLN A 115 5.99 -5.86 14.89
N ARG A 116 5.98 -5.59 13.59
CA ARG A 116 5.65 -4.28 13.02
C ARG A 116 4.15 -4.00 12.90
N PHE A 117 3.32 -5.02 13.09
CA PHE A 117 1.88 -4.92 12.82
C PHE A 117 1.12 -3.92 13.68
N PRO A 118 1.38 -3.77 14.99
CA PRO A 118 0.68 -2.74 15.78
C PRO A 118 0.89 -1.33 15.21
N GLN A 119 2.11 -1.04 14.75
CA GLN A 119 2.44 0.22 14.12
C GLN A 119 1.76 0.36 12.74
N LEU A 120 1.81 -0.68 11.91
CA LEU A 120 1.14 -0.69 10.61
C LEU A 120 -0.39 -0.52 10.74
N TRP A 121 -0.99 -1.19 11.72
CA TRP A 121 -2.40 -1.04 12.06
C TRP A 121 -2.73 0.40 12.44
N ALA A 122 -1.94 1.01 13.33
CA ALA A 122 -2.16 2.40 13.75
C ALA A 122 -2.10 3.38 12.57
N GLU A 123 -1.14 3.19 11.65
CA GLU A 123 -1.05 4.02 10.43
C GLU A 123 -2.25 3.84 9.50
N VAL A 124 -2.75 2.61 9.33
CA VAL A 124 -3.94 2.36 8.51
C VAL A 124 -5.20 2.93 9.15
N MET A 125 -5.35 2.83 10.48
CA MET A 125 -6.48 3.43 11.19
C MET A 125 -6.45 4.96 11.12
N ALA A 126 -5.27 5.58 11.23
CA ALA A 126 -5.13 7.03 11.09
C ALA A 126 -5.62 7.54 9.72
N LEU A 127 -5.47 6.75 8.64
CA LEU A 127 -6.03 7.10 7.33
C LEU A 127 -7.56 7.12 7.30
N LEU A 128 -8.23 6.28 8.10
CA LEU A 128 -9.69 6.23 8.20
C LEU A 128 -10.25 7.42 9.00
N GLU A 129 -9.40 8.05 9.83
CA GLU A 129 -9.75 9.20 10.65
C GLU A 129 -9.40 10.54 9.96
N GLU A 130 -8.77 10.52 8.78
CA GLU A 130 -8.48 11.73 8.02
C GLU A 130 -9.80 12.45 7.65
N PRO A 131 -9.92 13.76 7.93
CA PRO A 131 -11.12 14.52 7.62
C PRO A 131 -11.34 14.58 6.10
N LEU A 132 -12.60 14.43 5.68
CA LEU A 132 -12.98 14.63 4.29
C LEU A 132 -12.85 16.13 3.93
N PRO A 133 -12.30 16.44 2.73
CA PRO A 133 -12.13 17.81 2.24
C PRO A 133 -13.44 18.49 1.83
#